data_AF-A0A085K756-F1
#
_entry.id   AF-A0A085K756-F1
#
_cell.length_a   1.000
_cell.length_b   1.000
_cell.length_c   1.000
_cell.angle_alpha   90.00
_cell.angle_beta   90.00
_cell.angle_gamma   90.00
#
_symmetry.space_group_name_H-M   'P 1'
#
loop_
_entity.id
_entity.type
_entity.pdbx_description
1 polymer ?
#
loop_
_entity_poly.entity_id
_entity_poly.type
_entity_poly.pdbx_seq_one_letter_code
_entity_poly.pdbx_strand_id
1 'polypeptide(L)'
;MNQHSPIKGRGSLIERATEIFDFQAALRGRAAPAVDVPADAPPPPPMFDPVPQAPDPVASDEAPIFRAQAWTSPAQPVDRDRLTEAGFLVPGAPVTAMSEEFRLLKRGLLTHLQDNPRGNRILLCSPHSGEGKTFCAINLALSLAAEQDREILLVDADFGNPGIPETLGLQAGPGLMDALADPLVAIEDCVLRTDIPSLSVLPAGQRSHADTEYLASARTEMLLQRLTEGRPDRIIVFDSPPLLAASPAAVLASHVAVALLVVRADKTSESALREAAALLKGGAQVQLLLNAVRYTGGARRFGSYYGKGEAG
;
A
#
# COMPACT_ATOMS: atom_id res chain seq x y z
N MET A 1 46.89 -8.83 -43.92
CA MET A 1 46.06 -7.84 -44.63
C MET A 1 44.61 -8.06 -44.22
N ASN A 2 44.09 -7.21 -43.33
CA ASN A 2 42.88 -6.43 -43.57
C ASN A 2 42.69 -5.47 -42.39
N GLN A 3 42.68 -4.20 -42.74
CA GLN A 3 42.69 -3.03 -41.88
C GLN A 3 41.25 -2.72 -41.47
N HIS A 4 40.98 -2.64 -40.17
CA HIS A 4 39.83 -1.89 -39.67
C HIS A 4 40.30 -0.91 -38.60
N SER A 5 40.43 0.34 -39.02
CA SER A 5 40.65 1.49 -38.15
C SER A 5 39.41 1.76 -37.29
N PRO A 6 39.56 2.14 -36.01
CA PRO A 6 38.43 2.51 -35.17
C PRO A 6 37.95 3.93 -35.51
N ILE A 7 36.67 4.05 -35.86
CA ILE A 7 35.99 5.33 -36.12
C ILE A 7 35.80 6.07 -34.79
N LYS A 8 36.53 7.18 -34.60
CA LYS A 8 36.25 8.18 -33.56
C LYS A 8 34.98 8.94 -33.93
N GLY A 9 33.86 8.63 -33.26
CA GLY A 9 32.62 9.41 -33.33
C GLY A 9 32.21 9.86 -31.93
N ARG A 10 32.15 11.17 -31.70
CA ARG A 10 31.60 11.82 -30.50
C ARG A 10 30.06 11.75 -30.56
N GLY A 11 29.41 11.31 -29.48
CA GLY A 11 27.95 11.35 -29.30
C GLY A 11 27.45 10.19 -28.43
N SER A 12 26.48 10.44 -27.55
CA SER A 12 25.98 9.42 -26.61
C SER A 12 25.03 8.44 -27.29
N LEU A 13 24.85 7.25 -26.69
CA LEU A 13 23.91 6.21 -27.17
C LEU A 13 22.46 6.72 -27.32
N ILE A 14 22.10 7.79 -26.61
CA ILE A 14 20.78 8.43 -26.66
C ILE A 14 20.61 9.24 -27.95
N GLU A 15 21.65 9.91 -28.44
CA GLU A 15 21.58 10.71 -29.69
C GLU A 15 21.37 9.83 -30.92
N ARG A 16 21.94 8.61 -30.93
CA ARG A 16 21.76 7.64 -32.03
C ARG A 16 20.36 7.01 -32.05
N ALA A 17 19.64 6.97 -30.93
CA ALA A 17 18.29 6.43 -30.88
C ALA A 17 17.26 7.35 -31.55
N THR A 18 17.51 8.67 -31.53
CA THR A 18 16.66 9.70 -32.14
C THR A 18 16.75 9.77 -33.67
N GLU A 19 17.83 9.29 -34.29
CA GLU A 19 17.96 9.27 -35.76
C GLU A 19 17.23 8.10 -36.43
N ILE A 20 16.91 7.03 -35.68
CA ILE A 20 16.36 5.79 -36.24
C ILE A 20 14.82 5.74 -36.14
N PHE A 21 14.20 6.50 -35.23
CA PHE A 21 12.74 6.49 -35.03
C PHE A 21 12.17 7.92 -34.94
N ASP A 22 11.74 8.46 -36.09
CA ASP A 22 11.00 9.72 -36.19
C ASP A 22 9.54 9.55 -35.73
N PHE A 23 9.31 9.76 -34.43
CA PHE A 23 7.98 9.71 -33.81
C PHE A 23 7.13 10.97 -34.08
N GLN A 24 7.62 12.01 -34.78
CA GLN A 24 6.84 13.22 -35.07
C GLN A 24 6.00 13.14 -36.35
N ALA A 25 6.26 12.17 -37.23
CA ALA A 25 5.48 12.00 -38.46
C ALA A 25 4.04 11.44 -38.22
N ALA A 26 3.79 10.77 -37.09
CA ALA A 26 2.51 10.12 -36.79
C ALA A 26 1.46 11.03 -36.10
N LEU A 27 1.83 12.26 -35.72
CA LEU A 27 0.94 13.21 -35.03
C LEU A 27 0.50 14.40 -35.90
N ARG A 28 0.89 14.45 -37.19
CA ARG A 28 0.31 15.40 -38.15
C ARG A 28 -1.00 14.84 -38.71
N GLY A 29 -2.07 15.06 -37.94
CA GLY A 29 -3.44 14.84 -38.40
C GLY A 29 -3.68 15.54 -39.74
N ARG A 30 -4.28 14.79 -40.68
CA ARG A 30 -4.70 15.26 -42.00
C ARG A 30 -5.69 16.41 -41.84
N ALA A 31 -5.43 17.55 -42.47
CA ALA A 31 -6.42 18.59 -42.66
C ALA A 31 -7.56 18.05 -43.54
N ALA A 32 -8.82 18.26 -43.11
CA ALA A 32 -9.99 17.94 -43.93
C ALA A 32 -10.02 18.84 -45.18
N PRO A 33 -10.47 18.34 -46.34
CA PRO A 33 -10.56 19.14 -47.56
C PRO A 33 -11.59 20.27 -47.40
N ALA A 34 -11.28 21.43 -47.98
CA ALA A 34 -12.19 22.57 -48.01
C ALA A 34 -13.47 22.22 -48.78
N VAL A 35 -14.62 22.47 -48.16
CA VAL A 35 -15.93 22.36 -48.80
C VAL A 35 -16.30 23.76 -49.30
N ASP A 36 -16.40 23.93 -50.61
CA ASP A 36 -16.92 25.16 -51.20
C ASP A 36 -18.43 25.26 -50.94
N VAL A 37 -18.85 26.31 -50.24
CA VAL A 37 -20.26 26.61 -49.95
C VAL A 37 -20.81 27.51 -51.07
N PRO A 38 -21.95 27.19 -51.70
CA PRO A 38 -22.55 28.01 -52.75
C PRO A 38 -22.93 29.42 -52.26
N ALA A 39 -22.74 30.42 -53.13
CA ALA A 39 -22.80 31.86 -52.83
C ALA A 39 -24.22 32.45 -52.66
N ASP A 40 -25.17 31.72 -52.08
CA ASP A 40 -26.55 32.23 -51.88
C ASP A 40 -27.17 31.80 -50.55
N ALA A 41 -26.45 32.08 -49.45
CA ALA A 41 -26.98 31.93 -48.10
C ALA A 41 -27.58 33.27 -47.60
N PRO A 42 -28.79 33.28 -47.01
CA PRO A 42 -29.42 34.49 -46.50
C PRO A 42 -28.63 35.08 -45.31
N PRO A 43 -28.71 36.41 -45.08
CA PRO A 43 -27.93 37.07 -44.04
C PRO A 43 -28.32 36.58 -42.64
N PRO A 44 -27.36 36.52 -41.69
CA PRO A 44 -27.64 36.06 -40.33
C PRO A 44 -28.63 36.98 -39.61
N PRO A 45 -29.46 36.43 -38.69
CA PRO A 45 -30.41 37.22 -37.92
C PRO A 45 -29.70 38.21 -36.98
N PRO A 46 -30.38 39.31 -36.57
CA PRO A 46 -29.79 40.32 -35.71
C PRO A 46 -29.36 39.73 -34.36
N MET A 47 -28.20 40.17 -33.89
CA MET A 47 -27.64 39.80 -32.58
C MET A 47 -28.62 40.22 -31.47
N PHE A 48 -29.02 39.26 -30.63
CA PHE A 48 -29.74 39.56 -29.40
C PHE A 48 -28.79 40.23 -28.38
N ASP A 49 -29.30 41.23 -27.67
CA ASP A 49 -28.58 41.89 -26.58
C ASP A 49 -28.09 40.88 -25.53
N PRO A 50 -26.92 41.11 -24.91
CA PRO A 50 -26.35 40.19 -23.94
C PRO A 50 -27.27 40.02 -22.73
N VAL A 51 -27.62 38.78 -22.44
CA VAL A 51 -28.31 38.37 -21.21
C VAL A 51 -27.47 38.83 -20.01
N PRO A 52 -28.07 39.42 -18.95
CA PRO A 52 -27.33 39.78 -17.74
C PRO A 52 -26.58 38.57 -17.18
N GLN A 53 -25.27 38.71 -16.98
CA GLN A 53 -24.46 37.68 -16.33
C GLN A 53 -25.04 37.38 -14.95
N ALA A 54 -25.29 36.09 -14.69
CA ALA A 54 -25.60 35.62 -13.35
C ALA A 54 -24.48 36.05 -12.39
N PRO A 55 -24.79 36.44 -11.14
CA PRO A 55 -23.77 36.81 -10.18
C PRO A 55 -22.79 35.66 -9.99
N ASP A 56 -21.50 36.00 -9.91
CA ASP A 56 -20.43 35.04 -9.62
C ASP A 56 -20.81 34.19 -8.41
N PRO A 57 -20.57 32.86 -8.43
CA PRO A 57 -20.83 32.03 -7.28
C PRO A 57 -19.97 32.58 -6.14
N VAL A 58 -20.65 33.09 -5.10
CA VAL A 58 -20.05 33.44 -3.83
C VAL A 58 -19.27 32.21 -3.39
N ALA A 59 -17.94 32.34 -3.32
CA ALA A 59 -17.06 31.34 -2.77
C ALA A 59 -17.56 31.05 -1.35
N SER A 60 -18.28 29.94 -1.21
CA SER A 60 -18.63 29.39 0.09
C SER A 60 -17.36 28.75 0.61
N ASP A 61 -16.89 29.26 1.74
CA ASP A 61 -15.90 28.62 2.59
C ASP A 61 -16.17 27.12 2.68
N GLU A 62 -15.12 26.35 2.43
CA GLU A 62 -14.92 24.93 2.72
C GLU A 62 -16.17 24.04 2.57
N ALA A 63 -16.26 23.36 1.41
CA ALA A 63 -17.08 22.16 1.30
C ALA A 63 -16.86 21.29 2.55
N PRO A 64 -17.92 20.85 3.25
CA PRO A 64 -17.76 20.09 4.48
C PRO A 64 -16.89 18.88 4.18
N ILE A 65 -15.70 18.83 4.79
CA ILE A 65 -14.81 17.70 4.70
C ILE A 65 -15.61 16.51 5.23
N PHE A 66 -16.06 15.63 4.33
CA PHE A 66 -16.72 14.39 4.71
C PHE A 66 -15.71 13.59 5.52
N ARG A 67 -15.81 13.64 6.85
CA ARG A 67 -15.05 12.78 7.75
C ARG A 67 -15.80 11.48 7.86
N ALA A 68 -15.16 10.36 7.52
CA ALA A 68 -15.75 9.05 7.73
C ALA A 68 -16.18 8.87 9.20
N GLN A 69 -17.28 8.14 9.41
CA GLN A 69 -17.78 7.86 10.74
C GLN A 69 -16.68 7.28 11.64
N ALA A 70 -16.58 7.83 12.85
CA ALA A 70 -15.67 7.32 13.87
C ALA A 70 -16.06 5.88 14.21
N TRP A 71 -15.05 5.01 14.37
CA TRP A 71 -15.30 3.64 14.82
C TRP A 71 -15.88 3.68 16.24
N THR A 72 -17.03 3.02 16.41
CA THR A 72 -17.89 3.11 17.60
C THR A 72 -17.54 2.09 18.67
N SER A 73 -16.77 1.06 18.34
CA SER A 73 -16.34 0.00 19.25
C SER A 73 -15.52 0.54 20.43
N PRO A 74 -15.69 0.01 21.66
CA PRO A 74 -14.79 0.31 22.77
C PRO A 74 -13.35 -0.08 22.43
N ALA A 75 -12.39 0.74 22.88
CA ALA A 75 -10.97 0.40 22.76
C ALA A 75 -10.64 -0.78 23.67
N GLN A 76 -9.98 -1.80 23.12
CA GLN A 76 -9.49 -2.94 23.85
C GLN A 76 -8.02 -2.75 24.24
N PRO A 77 -7.61 -3.18 25.44
CA PRO A 77 -6.21 -3.08 25.86
C PRO A 77 -5.33 -4.06 25.08
N VAL A 78 -4.21 -3.59 24.54
CA VAL A 78 -3.18 -4.46 23.97
C VAL A 78 -2.32 -5.07 25.08
N ASP A 79 -2.10 -6.38 24.99
CA ASP A 79 -1.28 -7.15 25.93
C ASP A 79 0.22 -6.88 25.68
N ARG A 80 0.77 -5.93 26.43
CA ARG A 80 2.18 -5.49 26.30
C ARG A 80 3.17 -6.53 26.81
N ASP A 81 2.77 -7.36 27.76
CA ASP A 81 3.62 -8.44 28.29
C ASP A 81 3.79 -9.51 27.21
N ARG A 82 2.68 -9.91 26.57
CA ARG A 82 2.71 -10.82 25.43
C ARG A 82 3.53 -10.28 24.25
N LEU A 83 3.41 -8.99 23.94
CA LEU A 83 4.24 -8.36 22.92
C LEU A 83 5.73 -8.45 23.26
N THR A 84 6.10 -8.19 24.51
CA THR A 84 7.49 -8.27 24.98
C THR A 84 8.03 -9.70 24.88
N GLU A 85 7.29 -10.68 25.38
CA GLU A 85 7.67 -12.10 25.38
C GLU A 85 7.85 -12.66 23.97
N ALA A 86 6.99 -12.25 23.04
CA ALA A 86 7.06 -12.67 21.64
C ALA A 86 8.01 -11.82 20.78
N GLY A 87 8.71 -10.84 21.38
CA GLY A 87 9.75 -10.05 20.72
C GLY A 87 9.23 -8.98 19.75
N PHE A 88 8.01 -8.49 19.97
CA PHE A 88 7.45 -7.36 19.23
C PHE A 88 7.91 -6.01 19.81
N LEU A 89 7.76 -4.96 19.02
CA LEU A 89 7.88 -3.60 19.49
C LEU A 89 6.79 -3.32 20.53
N VAL A 90 7.15 -2.60 21.59
CA VAL A 90 6.20 -2.19 22.63
C VAL A 90 6.04 -0.68 22.55
N PRO A 91 4.82 -0.15 22.39
CA PRO A 91 4.58 1.29 22.38
C PRO A 91 5.13 1.98 23.63
N GLY A 92 5.93 3.03 23.44
CA GLY A 92 6.56 3.78 24.53
C GLY A 92 7.80 3.13 25.15
N ALA A 93 8.19 1.93 24.71
CA ALA A 93 9.43 1.30 25.18
C ALA A 93 10.69 1.99 24.64
N PRO A 94 11.86 1.78 25.28
CA PRO A 94 13.13 2.33 24.82
C PRO A 94 13.47 1.94 23.37
N VAL A 95 14.28 2.77 22.72
CA VAL A 95 14.77 2.51 21.36
C VAL A 95 15.65 1.26 21.36
N THR A 96 15.25 0.28 20.55
CA THR A 96 16.02 -0.94 20.29
C THR A 96 16.56 -0.96 18.86
N ALA A 97 17.52 -1.84 18.57
CA ALA A 97 18.01 -2.04 17.21
C ALA A 97 16.87 -2.41 16.23
N MET A 98 15.95 -3.30 16.65
CA MET A 98 14.78 -3.66 15.87
C MET A 98 13.86 -2.45 15.62
N SER A 99 13.66 -1.60 16.62
CA SER A 99 12.85 -0.38 16.45
C SER A 99 13.46 0.57 15.42
N GLU A 100 14.79 0.70 15.36
CA GLU A 100 15.49 1.49 14.34
C GLU A 100 15.40 0.88 12.95
N GLU A 101 15.49 -0.46 12.84
CA GLU A 101 15.30 -1.17 11.57
C GLU A 101 13.88 -0.94 11.00
N PHE A 102 12.85 -1.04 11.84
CA PHE A 102 11.47 -0.71 11.42
C PHE A 102 11.27 0.79 11.17
N ARG A 103 12.02 1.68 11.82
CA ARG A 103 12.03 3.13 11.52
C ARG A 103 12.57 3.42 10.12
N LEU A 104 13.63 2.73 9.72
CA LEU A 104 14.19 2.87 8.37
C LEU A 104 13.25 2.30 7.31
N LEU A 105 12.67 1.12 7.58
CA LEU A 105 11.68 0.50 6.71
C LEU A 105 10.50 1.46 6.47
N LYS A 106 9.88 2.00 7.54
CA LYS A 106 8.71 2.87 7.37
C LYS A 106 9.03 4.14 6.58
N ARG A 107 10.22 4.75 6.72
CA ARG A 107 10.60 5.95 5.97
C ARG A 107 10.59 5.70 4.46
N GLY A 108 11.16 4.58 4.02
CA GLY A 108 11.10 4.19 2.60
C GLY A 108 9.67 3.95 2.13
N LEU A 109 8.88 3.21 2.91
CA LEU A 109 7.49 2.90 2.58
C LEU A 109 6.61 4.15 2.46
N LEU A 110 6.70 5.09 3.39
CA LEU A 110 5.91 6.33 3.38
C LEU A 110 6.15 7.15 2.10
N THR A 111 7.36 7.10 1.54
CA THR A 111 7.70 7.82 0.30
C THR A 111 6.98 7.21 -0.91
N HIS A 112 6.67 5.91 -0.86
CA HIS A 112 5.95 5.20 -1.93
C HIS A 112 4.43 5.31 -1.82
N LEU A 113 3.92 5.67 -0.63
CA LEU A 113 2.49 5.90 -0.40
C LEU A 113 2.04 7.30 -0.84
N GLN A 114 2.91 8.30 -0.70
CA GLN A 114 2.60 9.69 -1.07
C GLN A 114 2.12 9.78 -2.52
N ASP A 115 0.94 10.39 -2.71
CA ASP A 115 0.27 10.62 -3.99
C ASP A 115 0.07 9.35 -4.86
N ASN A 116 0.11 8.16 -4.25
CA ASN A 116 -0.05 6.92 -4.98
C ASN A 116 -1.53 6.73 -5.39
N PRO A 117 -1.86 6.51 -6.67
CA PRO A 117 -3.24 6.33 -7.11
C PRO A 117 -3.92 5.09 -6.54
N ARG A 118 -3.15 4.14 -5.97
CA ARG A 118 -3.66 2.93 -5.29
C ARG A 118 -3.89 3.15 -3.78
N GLY A 119 -3.69 4.38 -3.30
CA GLY A 119 -3.91 4.78 -1.92
C GLY A 119 -2.83 4.32 -0.95
N ASN A 120 -3.06 4.61 0.34
CA ASN A 120 -2.11 4.38 1.42
C ASN A 120 -2.18 2.95 1.96
N ARG A 121 -1.95 1.96 1.09
CA ARG A 121 -2.15 0.54 1.39
C ARG A 121 -0.85 -0.24 1.19
N ILE A 122 -0.46 -1.03 2.19
CA ILE A 122 0.75 -1.87 2.20
C ILE A 122 0.34 -3.32 2.41
N LEU A 123 0.83 -4.23 1.56
CA LEU A 123 0.67 -5.66 1.72
C LEU A 123 1.96 -6.31 2.22
N LEU A 124 1.90 -7.08 3.30
CA LEU A 124 2.95 -8.02 3.67
C LEU A 124 2.64 -9.38 3.06
N CYS A 125 3.58 -9.89 2.27
CA CYS A 125 3.47 -11.20 1.62
C CYS A 125 4.82 -11.91 1.66
N SER A 126 4.85 -13.20 1.36
CA SER A 126 6.07 -14.01 1.38
C SER A 126 5.87 -15.26 0.52
N PRO A 127 6.94 -15.88 -0.01
CA PRO A 127 6.82 -17.12 -0.75
C PRO A 127 6.12 -18.26 0.03
N HIS A 128 6.53 -18.49 1.29
CA HIS A 128 6.12 -19.64 2.11
C HIS A 128 5.58 -19.28 3.49
N SER A 129 4.95 -20.26 4.15
CA SER A 129 4.55 -20.13 5.56
C SER A 129 5.77 -20.06 6.49
N GLY A 130 5.61 -19.37 7.63
CA GLY A 130 6.67 -19.28 8.64
C GLY A 130 7.86 -18.37 8.28
N GLU A 131 7.72 -17.49 7.30
CA GLU A 131 8.77 -16.51 6.94
C GLU A 131 8.71 -15.21 7.76
N GLY A 132 7.69 -15.08 8.62
CA GLY A 132 7.54 -13.97 9.57
C GLY A 132 6.71 -12.79 9.04
N LYS A 133 5.80 -13.01 8.08
CA LYS A 133 4.88 -11.98 7.57
C LYS A 133 4.11 -11.27 8.69
N THR A 134 3.37 -12.02 9.51
CA THR A 134 2.62 -11.50 10.66
C THR A 134 3.50 -10.76 11.64
N PHE A 135 4.71 -11.27 11.91
CA PHE A 135 5.70 -10.59 12.76
C PHE A 135 6.10 -9.22 12.19
N CYS A 136 6.41 -9.17 10.90
CA CYS A 136 6.75 -7.92 10.21
C CYS A 136 5.55 -6.98 10.10
N ALA A 137 4.34 -7.51 9.90
CA ALA A 137 3.11 -6.74 9.77
C ALA A 137 2.77 -5.99 11.06
N ILE A 138 2.77 -6.71 12.19
CA ILE A 138 2.48 -6.14 13.51
C ILE A 138 3.56 -5.10 13.88
N ASN A 139 4.84 -5.43 13.72
CA ASN A 139 5.92 -4.48 14.06
C ASN A 139 5.95 -3.25 13.14
N LEU A 140 5.62 -3.42 11.86
CA LEU A 140 5.47 -2.28 10.95
C LEU A 140 4.29 -1.40 11.38
N ALA A 141 3.14 -1.98 11.72
CA ALA A 141 1.97 -1.26 12.18
C ALA A 141 2.25 -0.50 13.49
N LEU A 142 2.92 -1.13 14.46
CA LEU A 142 3.34 -0.50 15.72
C LEU A 142 4.36 0.63 15.49
N SER A 143 5.31 0.43 14.57
CA SER A 143 6.28 1.47 14.19
C SER A 143 5.60 2.66 13.51
N LEU A 144 4.64 2.41 12.62
CA LEU A 144 3.84 3.45 11.96
C LEU A 144 2.91 4.17 12.93
N ALA A 145 2.33 3.46 13.91
CA ALA A 145 1.45 4.03 14.92
C ALA A 145 2.17 5.05 15.83
N ALA A 146 3.51 4.96 15.93
CA ALA A 146 4.31 5.95 16.63
C ALA A 146 4.52 7.26 15.83
N GLU A 147 4.12 7.33 14.56
CA GLU A 147 4.12 8.59 13.80
C GLU A 147 2.98 9.50 14.25
N GLN A 148 3.27 10.80 14.30
CA GLN A 148 2.25 11.81 14.53
C GLN A 148 1.33 11.92 13.30
N ASP A 149 0.07 12.24 13.54
CA ASP A 149 -0.93 12.51 12.51
C ASP A 149 -1.15 11.38 11.49
N ARG A 150 -0.92 10.12 11.92
CA ARG A 150 -1.22 8.92 11.13
C ARG A 150 -2.24 8.05 11.85
N GLU A 151 -3.16 7.48 11.07
CA GLU A 151 -4.06 6.42 11.53
C GLU A 151 -3.64 5.10 10.87
N ILE A 152 -3.48 4.04 11.64
CA ILE A 152 -3.03 2.75 11.16
C ILE A 152 -4.16 1.74 11.34
N LEU A 153 -4.54 1.10 10.23
CA LEU A 153 -5.42 -0.05 10.25
C LEU A 153 -4.63 -1.30 9.88
N LEU A 154 -4.40 -2.17 10.86
CA LEU A 154 -3.80 -3.48 10.63
C LEU A 154 -4.89 -4.49 10.30
N VAL A 155 -4.82 -5.09 9.12
CA VAL A 155 -5.81 -6.04 8.61
C VAL A 155 -5.21 -7.44 8.62
N ASP A 156 -5.88 -8.36 9.32
CA ASP A 156 -5.58 -9.78 9.24
C ASP A 156 -6.27 -10.37 8.01
N ALA A 157 -5.56 -10.42 6.87
CA ALA A 157 -6.06 -11.01 5.64
C ALA A 157 -5.47 -12.40 5.36
N ASP A 158 -4.77 -13.00 6.33
CA ASP A 158 -4.45 -14.43 6.32
C ASP A 158 -5.61 -15.22 6.93
N PHE A 159 -6.73 -15.28 6.19
CA PHE A 159 -7.88 -16.08 6.61
C PHE A 159 -7.48 -17.55 6.78
N GLY A 160 -6.42 -17.98 6.07
CA GLY A 160 -5.79 -19.30 6.10
C GLY A 160 -5.18 -19.69 7.45
N ASN A 161 -4.74 -18.73 8.24
CA ASN A 161 -4.17 -18.90 9.57
C ASN A 161 -4.15 -17.55 10.32
N PRO A 162 -5.33 -17.00 10.69
CA PRO A 162 -5.40 -15.67 11.29
C PRO A 162 -4.81 -15.71 12.70
N GLY A 163 -4.20 -14.61 13.13
CA GLY A 163 -3.46 -14.59 14.40
C GLY A 163 -3.19 -13.21 14.97
N ILE A 164 -3.55 -12.12 14.28
CA ILE A 164 -3.26 -10.76 14.74
C ILE A 164 -4.00 -10.42 16.05
N PRO A 165 -5.34 -10.64 16.18
CA PRO A 165 -6.04 -10.31 17.42
C PRO A 165 -5.46 -11.07 18.62
N GLU A 166 -5.19 -12.37 18.46
CA GLU A 166 -4.62 -13.19 19.52
C GLU A 166 -3.24 -12.69 19.94
N THR A 167 -2.39 -12.36 18.97
CA THR A 167 -1.04 -11.83 19.22
C THR A 167 -1.06 -10.52 20.01
N LEU A 168 -2.07 -9.69 19.78
CA LEU A 168 -2.25 -8.40 20.48
C LEU A 168 -3.05 -8.52 21.78
N GLY A 169 -3.54 -9.72 22.15
CA GLY A 169 -4.39 -9.92 23.32
C GLY A 169 -5.83 -9.40 23.16
N LEU A 170 -6.28 -9.21 21.92
CA LEU A 170 -7.60 -8.67 21.60
C LEU A 170 -8.63 -9.80 21.49
N GLN A 171 -9.85 -9.50 21.92
CA GLN A 171 -11.02 -10.32 21.62
C GLN A 171 -11.42 -10.09 20.17
N ALA A 172 -11.23 -11.13 19.35
CA ALA A 172 -11.66 -11.15 17.97
C ALA A 172 -13.20 -11.12 17.86
N GLY A 173 -13.68 -10.64 16.72
CA GLY A 173 -15.10 -10.62 16.37
C GLY A 173 -15.26 -10.77 14.86
N PRO A 174 -16.41 -10.32 14.30
CA PRO A 174 -16.59 -10.21 12.86
C PRO A 174 -15.46 -9.41 12.21
N GLY A 175 -15.10 -9.76 10.98
CA GLY A 175 -13.93 -9.23 10.30
C GLY A 175 -14.14 -8.93 8.83
N LEU A 176 -13.02 -8.87 8.10
CA LEU A 176 -12.99 -8.58 6.67
C LEU A 176 -13.86 -9.57 5.88
N MET A 177 -13.79 -10.86 6.17
CA MET A 177 -14.54 -11.87 5.42
C MET A 177 -16.04 -11.82 5.67
N ASP A 178 -16.46 -11.51 6.90
CA ASP A 178 -17.88 -11.35 7.22
C ASP A 178 -18.48 -10.16 6.44
N ALA A 179 -17.77 -9.03 6.39
CA ALA A 179 -18.19 -7.86 5.62
C ALA A 179 -18.16 -8.07 4.10
N LEU A 180 -17.26 -8.91 3.59
CA LEU A 180 -17.24 -9.29 2.19
C LEU A 180 -18.38 -10.24 1.82
N ALA A 181 -18.68 -11.20 2.70
CA ALA A 181 -19.70 -12.21 2.47
C ALA A 181 -21.13 -11.67 2.61
N ASP A 182 -21.37 -10.75 3.55
CA ASP A 182 -22.69 -10.19 3.83
C ASP A 182 -22.77 -8.67 3.59
N PRO A 183 -23.56 -8.21 2.59
CA PRO A 183 -23.91 -6.82 2.37
C PRO A 183 -24.42 -6.04 3.59
N LEU A 184 -25.03 -6.70 4.55
CA LEU A 184 -25.61 -6.09 5.74
C LEU A 184 -24.58 -5.82 6.84
N VAL A 185 -23.40 -6.45 6.77
CA VAL A 185 -22.31 -6.22 7.71
C VAL A 185 -21.48 -5.02 7.24
N ALA A 186 -21.53 -3.92 7.99
CA ALA A 186 -20.69 -2.76 7.73
C ALA A 186 -19.24 -3.06 8.18
N ILE A 187 -18.28 -2.89 7.28
CA ILE A 187 -16.86 -3.18 7.56
C ILE A 187 -16.30 -2.31 8.70
N GLU A 188 -16.86 -1.12 8.89
CA GLU A 188 -16.48 -0.19 9.95
C GLU A 188 -16.84 -0.72 11.35
N ASP A 189 -17.91 -1.52 11.45
CA ASP A 189 -18.35 -2.16 12.70
C ASP A 189 -17.47 -3.36 13.06
N CYS A 190 -16.77 -3.94 12.08
CA CYS A 190 -15.81 -5.02 12.27
C CYS A 190 -14.46 -4.53 12.82
N VAL A 191 -14.21 -3.22 12.88
CA VAL A 191 -12.92 -2.70 13.33
C VAL A 191 -12.81 -2.70 14.86
N LEU A 192 -11.77 -3.36 15.34
CA LEU A 192 -11.37 -3.40 16.74
C LEU A 192 -10.47 -2.20 17.04
N ARG A 193 -10.95 -1.30 17.90
CA ARG A 193 -10.12 -0.22 18.43
C ARG A 193 -9.18 -0.75 19.50
N THR A 194 -7.97 -0.22 19.54
CA THR A 194 -6.99 -0.55 20.59
C THR A 194 -6.76 0.63 21.53
N ASP A 195 -6.12 0.37 22.67
CA ASP A 195 -5.64 1.41 23.59
C ASP A 195 -4.38 2.15 23.07
N ILE A 196 -3.85 1.75 21.91
CA ILE A 196 -2.84 2.49 21.16
C ILE A 196 -3.60 3.48 20.25
N PRO A 197 -3.51 4.81 20.49
CA PRO A 197 -4.46 5.78 19.92
C PRO A 197 -4.60 5.77 18.40
N SER A 198 -3.50 5.52 17.68
CA SER A 198 -3.42 5.53 16.21
C SER A 198 -3.54 4.14 15.60
N LEU A 199 -3.68 3.07 16.38
CA LEU A 199 -3.72 1.69 15.85
C LEU A 199 -5.10 1.07 16.07
N SER A 200 -5.64 0.49 15.00
CA SER A 200 -6.81 -0.38 15.07
C SER A 200 -6.61 -1.61 14.21
N VAL A 201 -7.41 -2.64 14.49
CA VAL A 201 -7.28 -3.96 13.88
C VAL A 201 -8.58 -4.34 13.19
N LEU A 202 -8.51 -4.75 11.94
CA LEU A 202 -9.60 -5.46 11.27
C LEU A 202 -9.26 -6.96 11.27
N PRO A 203 -9.94 -7.79 12.06
CA PRO A 203 -9.68 -9.23 12.07
C PRO A 203 -10.10 -9.87 10.75
N ALA A 204 -9.65 -11.11 10.54
CA ALA A 204 -10.01 -11.92 9.39
C ALA A 204 -11.53 -12.18 9.29
N GLY A 205 -12.17 -12.46 10.43
CA GLY A 205 -13.55 -12.89 10.48
C GLY A 205 -13.71 -14.40 10.26
N GLN A 206 -14.93 -14.84 9.96
CA GLN A 206 -15.18 -16.25 9.67
C GLN A 206 -14.74 -16.62 8.25
N ARG A 207 -14.08 -17.77 8.11
CA ARG A 207 -13.76 -18.33 6.80
C ARG A 207 -15.02 -18.79 6.07
N SER A 208 -15.02 -18.60 4.77
CA SER A 208 -15.99 -19.12 3.83
C SER A 208 -15.32 -20.03 2.80
N HIS A 209 -16.13 -20.81 2.07
CA HIS A 209 -15.63 -21.61 0.95
C HIS A 209 -15.30 -20.76 -0.29
N ALA A 210 -15.67 -19.48 -0.29
CA ALA A 210 -15.52 -18.56 -1.43
C ALA A 210 -14.58 -17.37 -1.13
N ASP A 211 -13.64 -17.53 -0.20
CA ASP A 211 -12.79 -16.42 0.30
C ASP A 211 -12.01 -15.71 -0.81
N THR A 212 -11.50 -16.47 -1.79
CA THR A 212 -10.72 -15.92 -2.91
C THR A 212 -11.62 -15.15 -3.88
N GLU A 213 -12.81 -15.67 -4.16
CA GLU A 213 -13.80 -15.06 -5.05
C GLU A 213 -14.32 -13.75 -4.45
N TYR A 214 -14.55 -13.72 -3.13
CA TYR A 214 -14.90 -12.50 -2.42
C TYR A 214 -13.82 -11.44 -2.55
N LEU A 215 -12.55 -11.81 -2.30
CA LEU A 215 -11.43 -10.88 -2.47
C LEU A 215 -11.27 -10.35 -3.90
N ALA A 216 -11.50 -11.19 -4.91
CA ALA A 216 -11.40 -10.81 -6.31
C ALA A 216 -12.60 -9.99 -6.82
N SER A 217 -13.64 -9.82 -6.00
CA SER A 217 -14.86 -9.12 -6.39
C SER A 217 -14.68 -7.59 -6.40
N ALA A 218 -15.52 -6.91 -7.18
CA ALA A 218 -15.61 -5.45 -7.15
C ALA A 218 -15.98 -4.89 -5.76
N ARG A 219 -16.61 -5.71 -4.90
CA ARG A 219 -16.97 -5.35 -3.54
C ARG A 219 -15.74 -5.09 -2.68
N THR A 220 -14.62 -5.80 -2.91
CA THR A 220 -13.38 -5.58 -2.17
C THR A 220 -12.88 -4.15 -2.31
N GLU A 221 -12.76 -3.64 -3.54
CA GLU A 221 -12.29 -2.26 -3.74
C GLU A 221 -13.22 -1.26 -3.08
N MET A 222 -14.54 -1.46 -3.17
CA MET A 222 -15.54 -0.60 -2.52
C MET A 222 -15.36 -0.59 -0.99
N LEU A 223 -15.18 -1.75 -0.35
CA LEU A 223 -14.96 -1.82 1.10
C LEU A 223 -13.61 -1.21 1.50
N LEU A 224 -12.54 -1.49 0.75
CA LEU A 224 -11.23 -0.90 1.01
C LEU A 224 -11.23 0.62 0.81
N GLN A 225 -12.02 1.13 -0.13
CA GLN A 225 -12.21 2.56 -0.33
C GLN A 225 -12.93 3.19 0.86
N ARG A 226 -14.02 2.58 1.35
CA ARG A 226 -14.74 3.02 2.56
C ARG A 226 -13.83 3.09 3.79
N LEU A 227 -12.89 2.15 3.93
CA LEU A 227 -11.92 2.18 5.02
C LEU A 227 -10.97 3.39 4.96
N THR A 228 -10.74 3.97 3.78
CA THR A 228 -9.87 5.15 3.57
C THR A 228 -10.62 6.45 3.32
N GLU A 229 -11.92 6.38 3.01
CA GLU A 229 -12.74 7.53 2.66
C GLU A 229 -12.74 8.57 3.78
N GLY A 230 -12.57 9.85 3.44
CA GLY A 230 -12.52 10.93 4.43
C GLY A 230 -11.36 10.87 5.43
N ARG A 231 -10.38 9.98 5.22
CA ARG A 231 -9.23 9.74 6.10
C ARG A 231 -7.92 9.66 5.30
N PRO A 232 -7.47 10.79 4.74
CA PRO A 232 -6.32 10.81 3.83
C PRO A 232 -5.02 10.33 4.48
N ASP A 233 -4.86 10.47 5.80
CA ASP A 233 -3.64 10.07 6.51
C ASP A 233 -3.64 8.62 6.98
N ARG A 234 -4.73 7.87 6.73
CA ARG A 234 -4.84 6.48 7.16
C ARG A 234 -3.99 5.58 6.28
N ILE A 235 -3.18 4.74 6.91
CA ILE A 235 -2.40 3.68 6.27
C ILE A 235 -3.00 2.34 6.64
N ILE A 236 -3.31 1.52 5.62
CA ILE A 236 -3.80 0.16 5.80
C ILE A 236 -2.64 -0.82 5.57
N VAL A 237 -2.41 -1.70 6.54
CA VAL A 237 -1.36 -2.71 6.50
C VAL A 237 -2.03 -4.08 6.48
N PHE A 238 -1.87 -4.85 5.42
CA PHE A 238 -2.43 -6.20 5.28
C PHE A 238 -1.39 -7.26 5.61
N ASP A 239 -1.68 -8.16 6.54
CA ASP A 239 -1.00 -9.45 6.63
C ASP A 239 -1.73 -10.46 5.74
N SER A 240 -1.02 -11.28 4.98
CA SER A 240 -1.62 -12.12 3.94
C SER A 240 -1.08 -13.55 3.97
N PRO A 241 -1.77 -14.54 3.37
CA PRO A 241 -1.25 -15.89 3.28
C PRO A 241 -0.01 -15.95 2.37
N PRO A 242 0.78 -17.05 2.40
CA PRO A 242 1.91 -17.21 1.51
C PRO A 242 1.52 -17.24 0.03
N LEU A 243 2.26 -16.53 -0.82
CA LEU A 243 1.99 -16.40 -2.26
C LEU A 243 2.01 -17.73 -3.01
N LEU A 244 2.90 -18.65 -2.62
CA LEU A 244 3.01 -19.96 -3.29
C LEU A 244 2.07 -21.02 -2.71
N ALA A 245 1.34 -20.69 -1.63
CA ALA A 245 0.38 -21.58 -0.99
C ALA A 245 -1.07 -21.22 -1.32
N ALA A 246 -1.37 -19.93 -1.54
CA ALA A 246 -2.73 -19.47 -1.77
C ALA A 246 -2.77 -18.20 -2.65
N SER A 247 -3.87 -18.03 -3.40
CA SER A 247 -4.14 -16.88 -4.27
C SER A 247 -4.48 -15.54 -3.59
N PRO A 248 -5.06 -15.46 -2.36
CA PRO A 248 -5.48 -14.19 -1.76
C PRO A 248 -4.43 -13.08 -1.75
N ALA A 249 -3.17 -13.40 -1.45
CA ALA A 249 -2.10 -12.41 -1.43
C ALA A 249 -1.84 -11.79 -2.82
N ALA A 250 -1.92 -12.59 -3.89
CA ALA A 250 -1.77 -12.08 -5.25
C ALA A 250 -2.94 -11.18 -5.68
N VAL A 251 -4.16 -11.50 -5.22
CA VAL A 251 -5.35 -10.65 -5.43
C VAL A 251 -5.22 -9.34 -4.66
N LEU A 252 -4.88 -9.39 -3.37
CA LEU A 252 -4.66 -8.18 -2.56
C LEU A 252 -3.57 -7.28 -3.15
N ALA A 253 -2.57 -7.86 -3.83
CA ALA A 253 -1.51 -7.09 -4.46
C ALA A 253 -2.01 -6.13 -5.57
N SER A 254 -3.20 -6.35 -6.15
CA SER A 254 -3.80 -5.38 -7.09
C SER A 254 -4.49 -4.20 -6.40
N HIS A 255 -4.65 -4.24 -5.08
CA HIS A 255 -5.36 -3.21 -4.30
C HIS A 255 -4.43 -2.34 -3.44
N VAL A 256 -3.12 -2.55 -3.53
CA VAL A 256 -2.13 -1.88 -2.68
C VAL A 256 -1.13 -1.05 -3.49
N ALA A 257 -0.57 -0.01 -2.85
CA ALA A 257 0.52 0.77 -3.41
C ALA A 257 1.85 0.03 -3.32
N VAL A 258 2.10 -0.65 -2.19
CA VAL A 258 3.36 -1.34 -1.92
C VAL A 258 3.10 -2.78 -1.50
N ALA A 259 3.80 -3.72 -2.13
CA ALA A 259 3.87 -5.11 -1.71
C ALA A 259 5.26 -5.36 -1.11
N LEU A 260 5.32 -5.52 0.21
CA LEU A 260 6.54 -5.84 0.94
C LEU A 260 6.68 -7.36 1.05
N LEU A 261 7.57 -7.89 0.21
CA LEU A 261 7.86 -9.30 0.07
C LEU A 261 8.90 -9.72 1.11
N VAL A 262 8.44 -10.39 2.16
CA VAL A 262 9.25 -10.90 3.25
C VAL A 262 10.02 -12.13 2.78
N VAL A 263 11.33 -12.09 3.00
CA VAL A 263 12.28 -13.14 2.62
C VAL A 263 12.98 -13.60 3.89
N ARG A 264 12.87 -14.88 4.24
CA ARG A 264 13.54 -15.42 5.42
C ARG A 264 14.99 -15.74 5.08
N ALA A 265 15.92 -15.08 5.78
CA ALA A 265 17.35 -15.30 5.63
C ALA A 265 17.70 -16.79 5.81
N ASP A 266 18.62 -17.26 4.97
CA ASP A 266 19.14 -18.64 4.97
C ASP A 266 18.07 -19.75 4.81
N LYS A 267 16.85 -19.39 4.39
CA LYS A 267 15.73 -20.33 4.25
C LYS A 267 14.99 -20.18 2.92
N THR A 268 14.63 -18.97 2.53
CA THR A 268 13.91 -18.73 1.28
C THR A 268 14.89 -18.86 0.10
N SER A 269 14.59 -19.75 -0.86
CA SER A 269 15.42 -19.90 -2.06
C SER A 269 15.20 -18.76 -3.04
N GLU A 270 16.21 -18.48 -3.87
CA GLU A 270 16.09 -17.49 -4.95
C GLU A 270 14.98 -17.87 -5.95
N SER A 271 14.83 -19.16 -6.26
CA SER A 271 13.77 -19.65 -7.16
C SER A 271 12.38 -19.33 -6.63
N ALA A 272 12.12 -19.64 -5.37
CA ALA A 272 10.84 -19.36 -4.73
C ALA A 272 10.56 -17.85 -4.64
N LEU A 273 11.60 -17.05 -4.39
CA LEU A 273 11.49 -15.60 -4.41
C LEU A 273 11.08 -15.07 -5.78
N ARG A 274 11.69 -15.57 -6.86
CA ARG A 274 11.35 -15.19 -8.25
C ARG A 274 9.94 -15.63 -8.62
N GLU A 275 9.54 -16.84 -8.27
CA GLU A 275 8.19 -17.34 -8.48
C GLU A 275 7.14 -16.49 -7.75
N ALA A 276 7.37 -16.18 -6.47
CA ALA A 276 6.47 -15.34 -5.69
C ALA A 276 6.38 -13.91 -6.24
N ALA A 277 7.52 -13.30 -6.60
CA ALA A 277 7.53 -11.98 -7.22
C ALA A 277 6.77 -11.96 -8.57
N ALA A 278 6.82 -13.05 -9.33
CA ALA A 278 6.08 -13.18 -10.58
C ALA A 278 4.54 -13.30 -10.39
N LEU A 279 4.07 -13.56 -9.17
CA LEU A 279 2.64 -13.55 -8.83
C LEU A 279 2.13 -12.15 -8.46
N LEU A 280 3.01 -11.23 -8.08
CA LEU A 280 2.68 -9.84 -7.72
C LEU A 280 2.46 -8.95 -8.96
N LYS A 281 1.70 -9.46 -9.92
CA LYS A 281 1.33 -8.77 -11.16
C LYS A 281 0.13 -7.87 -10.89
N GLY A 282 0.37 -6.73 -10.24
CA GLY A 282 -0.74 -5.87 -9.78
C GLY A 282 -0.47 -4.37 -9.87
N GLY A 283 0.71 -3.95 -10.34
CA GLY A 283 1.12 -2.53 -10.36
C GLY A 283 1.50 -1.98 -8.99
N ALA A 284 1.43 -2.78 -7.92
CA ALA A 284 2.07 -2.45 -6.66
C ALA A 284 3.58 -2.39 -6.82
N GLN A 285 4.22 -1.45 -6.12
CA GLN A 285 5.65 -1.42 -6.02
C GLN A 285 6.13 -2.56 -5.10
N VAL A 286 6.92 -3.49 -5.64
CA VAL A 286 7.48 -4.59 -4.86
C VAL A 286 8.73 -4.10 -4.12
N GLN A 287 8.80 -4.36 -2.83
CA GLN A 287 9.97 -4.12 -1.97
C GLN A 287 10.33 -5.42 -1.26
N LEU A 288 11.62 -5.67 -1.01
CA LEU A 288 12.06 -6.86 -0.29
C LEU A 288 12.32 -6.52 1.18
N LEU A 289 11.87 -7.39 2.09
CA LEU A 289 12.22 -7.33 3.50
C LEU A 289 12.92 -8.62 3.92
N LEU A 290 14.22 -8.53 4.21
CA LEU A 290 14.98 -9.67 4.72
C LEU A 290 14.71 -9.84 6.22
N ASN A 291 14.16 -10.98 6.62
CA ASN A 291 13.78 -11.30 7.99
C ASN A 291 14.62 -12.45 8.57
N ALA A 292 14.66 -12.56 9.91
CA ALA A 292 15.35 -13.60 10.67
C ALA A 292 16.87 -13.69 10.38
N VAL A 293 17.49 -12.56 10.05
CA VAL A 293 18.93 -12.46 9.78
C VAL A 293 19.72 -12.83 11.04
N ARG A 294 20.66 -13.78 10.89
CA ARG A 294 21.62 -14.11 11.94
C ARG A 294 22.93 -13.37 11.67
N TYR A 295 23.20 -12.37 12.48
CA TYR A 295 24.49 -11.68 12.42
C TYR A 295 25.55 -12.49 13.16
N THR A 296 26.49 -13.11 12.43
CA THR A 296 27.75 -13.60 13.00
C THR A 296 28.70 -12.41 13.23
N GLY A 297 29.47 -12.45 14.31
CA GLY A 297 30.19 -11.29 14.89
C GLY A 297 30.89 -10.35 13.89
N GLY A 298 30.73 -9.04 14.11
CA GLY A 298 31.41 -7.97 13.37
C GLY A 298 30.54 -7.18 12.38
N ALA A 299 29.38 -7.69 11.97
CA ALA A 299 28.44 -6.94 11.15
C ALA A 299 27.84 -5.76 11.93
N ARG A 300 27.93 -4.53 11.38
CA ARG A 300 27.38 -3.30 11.98
C ARG A 300 25.88 -3.47 12.22
N ARG A 301 25.46 -3.49 13.49
CA ARG A 301 24.05 -3.40 13.90
C ARG A 301 23.66 -1.94 14.07
N PHE A 302 22.41 -1.60 13.77
CA PHE A 302 21.86 -0.26 14.09
C PHE A 302 21.91 0.07 15.60
N GLY A 303 22.04 -0.93 16.47
CA GLY A 303 22.18 -0.74 17.93
C GLY A 303 23.58 -0.39 18.45
N SER A 304 24.64 -0.37 17.62
CA SER A 304 26.00 -0.14 18.15
C SER A 304 26.25 1.31 18.61
N TYR A 305 25.35 2.25 18.29
CA TYR A 305 25.50 3.66 18.64
C TYR A 305 24.93 3.98 20.04
N TYR A 306 23.81 3.35 20.43
CA TYR A 306 23.16 3.60 21.73
C TYR A 306 23.70 2.72 22.88
N GLY A 307 24.42 1.64 22.59
CA GLY A 307 25.03 0.78 23.62
C GLY A 307 26.25 1.38 24.35
N LYS A 308 26.66 2.61 24.02
CA LYS A 308 27.79 3.32 24.66
C LYS A 308 27.38 4.32 25.75
N GLY A 309 26.07 4.47 26.02
CA GLY A 309 25.55 5.49 26.94
C GLY A 309 25.39 5.07 28.41
N GLU A 310 25.54 3.79 28.76
CA GLU A 310 25.33 3.29 30.14
C GLU A 310 26.60 2.75 30.80
N ALA A 311 27.75 3.32 30.47
CA ALA A 311 28.98 3.11 31.22
C ALA A 311 29.70 4.45 31.41
N GLY A 312 29.32 5.17 32.46
CA GLY A 312 29.91 6.46 32.85
C GLY A 312 29.14 7.09 34.00
#